data_AF-A0A543ANE8-F1
#
_entry.id   AF-A0A543ANE8-F1
#
_cell.length_a   1.000
_cell.length_b   1.000
_cell.length_c   1.000
_cell.angle_alpha   90.00
_cell.angle_beta   90.00
_cell.angle_gamma   90.00
#
_symmetry.space_group_name_H-M   'P 1'
#
loop_
_entity.id
_entity.type
_entity.pdbx_description
1 polymer ?
#
loop_
_entity_poly.entity_id
_entity_poly.type
_entity_poly.pdbx_seq_one_letter_code
_entity_poly.pdbx_strand_id
1 'polypeptide(L)'
;MTQYPPYPQSSQPPYQQPQQSGNLSYGNLPPQDRESLGSWVLVTFIMFIPLVNVIYMLVLAFGSGTSIAKRNFARASLIWMAVGIVLSIVMFMLLAAMGASFFNEISNTYGLLAF
;
A
#
# COMPACT_ATOMS: atom_id res chain seq x y z
N MET A 1 54.16 -28.17 47.19
CA MET A 1 53.15 -27.42 46.41
C MET A 1 52.77 -28.27 45.22
N THR A 2 51.61 -28.92 45.27
CA THR A 2 51.07 -29.72 44.17
C THR A 2 50.39 -28.78 43.17
N GLN A 3 50.92 -28.72 41.94
CA GLN A 3 50.31 -28.00 40.83
C GLN A 3 49.06 -28.75 40.36
N TYR A 4 47.91 -28.07 40.29
CA TYR A 4 46.70 -28.63 39.70
C TYR A 4 46.76 -28.53 38.17
N PRO A 5 46.28 -29.54 37.42
CA PRO A 5 46.24 -29.47 35.97
C PRO A 5 45.19 -28.44 35.50
N PRO A 6 45.43 -27.75 34.37
CA PRO A 6 44.50 -26.77 33.83
C PRO A 6 43.24 -27.47 33.29
N TYR A 7 42.08 -26.84 33.52
CA TYR A 7 40.78 -27.33 33.06
C TYR A 7 40.64 -27.17 31.53
N PRO A 8 40.07 -28.16 30.82
CA PRO A 8 39.84 -28.08 29.38
C PRO A 8 38.73 -27.07 29.06
N GLN A 9 39.01 -26.12 28.16
CA GLN A 9 38.00 -25.21 27.60
C GLN A 9 37.11 -25.96 26.61
N SER A 10 35.80 -25.98 26.87
CA SER A 10 34.79 -26.45 25.92
C SER A 10 34.57 -25.39 24.83
N SER A 11 34.79 -25.78 23.57
CA SER A 11 34.45 -24.99 22.39
C SER A 11 32.92 -24.97 22.21
N GLN A 12 32.26 -23.84 22.48
CA GLN A 12 30.84 -23.67 22.20
C GLN A 12 30.62 -23.44 20.69
N PRO A 13 29.62 -24.10 20.05
CA PRO A 13 29.27 -23.85 18.66
C PRO A 13 28.69 -22.42 18.51
N PRO A 14 28.93 -21.74 17.37
CA PRO A 14 28.42 -20.39 17.15
C PRO A 14 26.89 -20.41 17.11
N TYR A 15 26.24 -19.65 17.98
CA TYR A 15 24.82 -19.36 17.83
C TYR A 15 24.61 -18.54 16.56
N GLN A 16 23.93 -19.11 15.56
CA GLN A 16 23.43 -18.37 14.41
C GLN A 16 22.33 -17.42 14.91
N GLN A 17 22.67 -16.15 15.04
CA GLN A 17 21.68 -15.11 15.30
C GLN A 17 20.78 -14.96 14.05
N PRO A 18 19.45 -14.91 14.19
CA PRO A 18 18.60 -14.52 13.08
C PRO A 18 19.05 -13.12 12.61
N GLN A 19 19.35 -12.98 11.33
CA GLN A 19 19.77 -11.71 10.73
C GLN A 19 18.68 -10.66 11.00
N GLN A 20 18.90 -9.86 12.03
CA GLN A 20 18.20 -8.60 12.19
C GLN A 20 18.56 -7.77 10.97
N SER A 21 17.55 -7.50 10.15
CA SER A 21 17.56 -6.53 9.07
C SER A 21 18.02 -5.20 9.67
N GLY A 22 19.34 -5.02 9.64
CA GLY A 22 20.03 -3.92 10.26
C GLY A 22 19.61 -2.60 9.63
N ASN A 23 19.86 -1.52 10.37
CA ASN A 23 19.85 -0.16 9.86
C ASN A 23 20.77 -0.07 8.63
N LEU A 24 20.21 -0.39 7.46
CA LEU A 24 20.88 -0.23 6.18
C LEU A 24 20.82 1.26 5.90
N SER A 25 21.95 1.94 6.16
CA SER A 25 22.16 3.30 5.67
C SER A 25 21.74 3.32 4.21
N TYR A 26 20.86 4.26 3.83
CA TYR A 26 20.39 4.41 2.44
C TYR A 26 21.56 4.49 1.43
N GLY A 27 22.78 4.78 1.90
CA GLY A 27 24.03 4.73 1.16
C GLY A 27 24.62 3.33 0.85
N ASN A 28 24.07 2.21 1.37
CA ASN A 28 24.60 0.84 1.19
C ASN A 28 23.62 -0.23 0.66
N LEU A 29 22.34 0.09 0.45
CA LEU A 29 21.36 -0.84 -0.15
C LEU A 29 21.69 -1.19 -1.62
N PRO A 30 21.31 -2.36 -2.15
CA PRO A 30 21.35 -2.61 -3.60
C PRO A 30 20.59 -1.49 -4.34
N PRO A 31 20.97 -1.12 -5.59
CA PRO A 31 20.29 -0.05 -6.33
C PRO A 31 18.76 -0.21 -6.44
N GLN A 32 18.27 -1.44 -6.42
CA GLN A 32 16.83 -1.75 -6.47
C GLN A 32 16.08 -1.39 -5.18
N ASP A 33 16.80 -1.29 -4.06
CA ASP A 33 16.25 -1.03 -2.73
C ASP A 33 16.44 0.44 -2.28
N ARG A 34 17.11 1.27 -3.09
CA ARG A 34 17.28 2.71 -2.86
C ARG A 34 16.42 3.54 -3.78
N GLU A 35 15.21 3.84 -3.33
CA GLU A 35 14.36 4.77 -4.06
C GLU A 35 14.52 6.19 -3.56
N SER A 36 14.72 7.13 -4.48
CA SER A 36 14.80 8.54 -4.14
C SER A 36 13.40 9.12 -3.88
N LEU A 37 13.33 10.16 -3.04
CA LEU A 37 12.10 10.92 -2.80
C LEU A 37 11.51 11.45 -4.11
N GLY A 38 12.35 11.98 -5.01
CA GLY A 38 11.89 12.49 -6.32
C GLY A 38 11.22 11.41 -7.17
N SER A 39 11.67 10.16 -7.07
CA SER A 39 11.04 9.04 -7.77
C SER A 39 9.64 8.72 -7.20
N TRP A 40 9.46 8.80 -5.88
CA TRP A 40 8.16 8.67 -5.24
C TRP A 40 7.23 9.85 -5.51
N VAL A 41 7.76 11.07 -5.53
CA VAL A 41 7.01 12.27 -5.92
C VAL A 41 6.45 12.11 -7.34
N LEU A 42 7.23 11.55 -8.27
CA LEU A 42 6.73 11.27 -9.63
C LEU A 42 5.59 10.24 -9.62
N VAL A 43 5.73 9.15 -8.87
CA VAL A 43 4.67 8.12 -8.72
C VAL A 43 3.39 8.74 -8.16
N THR A 44 3.51 9.55 -7.11
CA THR A 44 2.37 10.25 -6.49
C THR A 44 1.79 11.32 -7.42
N PHE A 45 2.62 12.03 -8.18
CA PHE A 45 2.16 13.05 -9.14
C PHE A 45 1.28 12.43 -10.23
N ILE A 46 1.70 11.29 -10.78
CA ILE A 46 0.92 10.55 -11.78
C ILE A 46 -0.42 10.09 -11.21
N MET A 47 -0.50 9.85 -9.90
CA MET A 47 -1.72 9.42 -9.23
C MET A 47 -2.88 10.43 -9.38
N PHE A 48 -2.57 11.72 -9.51
CA PHE A 48 -3.56 12.77 -9.69
C PHE A 48 -4.15 12.85 -11.11
N ILE A 49 -3.59 12.14 -12.08
CA ILE A 49 -4.09 12.10 -13.47
C ILE A 49 -4.88 10.80 -13.65
N PRO A 50 -6.23 10.81 -13.66
CA PRO A 50 -7.03 9.59 -13.49
C PRO A 50 -6.77 8.49 -14.53
N LEU A 51 -6.70 8.86 -15.81
CA LEU A 51 -6.51 7.89 -16.90
C LEU A 51 -5.07 7.36 -16.95
N VAL A 52 -4.09 8.24 -16.75
CA VAL A 52 -2.67 7.88 -16.79
C VAL A 52 -2.28 7.07 -15.55
N ASN A 53 -2.88 7.36 -14.40
CA ASN A 53 -2.68 6.64 -13.14
C ASN A 53 -2.88 5.14 -13.34
N VAL A 54 -4.03 4.70 -13.86
CA VAL A 54 -4.33 3.27 -13.99
C VAL A 54 -3.32 2.57 -14.90
N ILE A 55 -3.04 3.15 -16.08
CA ILE A 55 -2.08 2.59 -17.04
C ILE A 55 -0.68 2.50 -16.40
N TYR A 56 -0.24 3.57 -15.75
CA TYR A 56 1.05 3.62 -15.08
C TYR A 56 1.15 2.59 -13.94
N MET A 57 0.10 2.41 -13.13
CA MET A 57 0.05 1.40 -12.07
C MET A 57 0.12 -0.02 -12.63
N LEU A 58 -0.50 -0.30 -13.77
CA LEU A 58 -0.38 -1.60 -14.43
C LEU A 58 1.06 -1.87 -14.88
N VAL A 59 1.70 -0.88 -15.50
CA VAL A 59 3.13 -0.97 -15.88
C VAL A 59 4.01 -1.13 -14.63
N LEU A 60 3.71 -0.41 -13.56
CA LEU A 60 4.47 -0.44 -12.32
C LEU A 60 4.31 -1.77 -11.57
N ALA A 61 3.11 -2.37 -11.57
CA ALA A 61 2.75 -3.60 -10.87
C ALA A 61 3.30 -4.87 -11.53
N PHE A 62 3.36 -4.87 -12.88
CA PHE A 62 3.73 -6.05 -13.67
C PHE A 62 5.06 -5.89 -14.42
N GLY A 63 5.65 -4.70 -14.44
CA GLY A 63 6.96 -4.45 -15.03
C GLY A 63 8.10 -5.15 -14.28
N SER A 64 9.17 -5.48 -15.02
CA SER A 64 10.34 -6.19 -14.50
C SER A 64 11.50 -5.28 -14.06
N GLY A 65 11.45 -3.98 -14.36
CA GLY A 65 12.53 -3.01 -14.10
C GLY A 65 12.35 -2.12 -12.87
N THR A 66 11.30 -2.32 -12.06
CA THR A 66 10.93 -1.43 -10.94
C THR A 66 11.23 -2.10 -9.60
N SER A 67 11.40 -1.33 -8.51
CA SER A 67 11.63 -1.93 -7.18
C SER A 67 10.44 -2.77 -6.71
N ILE A 68 10.69 -3.66 -5.76
CA ILE A 68 9.64 -4.47 -5.10
C ILE A 68 8.63 -3.54 -4.41
N ALA A 69 9.10 -2.46 -3.77
CA ALA A 69 8.24 -1.51 -3.07
C ALA A 69 7.23 -0.84 -4.01
N LYS A 70 7.65 -0.36 -5.18
CA LYS A 70 6.75 0.25 -6.16
C LYS A 70 5.78 -0.74 -6.80
N ARG A 71 6.22 -1.98 -7.05
CA ARG A 71 5.32 -3.04 -7.55
C ARG A 71 4.22 -3.33 -6.53
N ASN A 72 4.60 -3.47 -5.26
CA ASN A 72 3.65 -3.74 -4.18
C ASN A 72 2.71 -2.56 -3.96
N PHE A 73 3.23 -1.32 -4.01
CA PHE A 73 2.40 -0.12 -3.97
C PHE A 73 1.37 -0.13 -5.10
N ALA A 74 1.79 -0.34 -6.35
CA ALA A 74 0.87 -0.37 -7.48
C ALA A 74 -0.21 -1.45 -7.37
N ARG A 75 0.17 -2.67 -6.96
CA ARG A 75 -0.78 -3.77 -6.72
C ARG A 75 -1.78 -3.40 -5.62
N ALA A 76 -1.31 -2.84 -4.51
CA ALA A 76 -2.17 -2.39 -3.42
C ALA A 76 -3.10 -1.25 -3.88
N SER A 77 -2.59 -0.28 -4.64
CA SER A 77 -3.39 0.83 -5.19
C SER A 77 -4.50 0.32 -6.11
N LEU A 78 -4.22 -0.66 -6.98
CA LEU A 78 -5.22 -1.26 -7.85
C LEU A 78 -6.32 -1.99 -7.06
N ILE A 79 -5.95 -2.71 -6.00
CA ILE A 79 -6.91 -3.37 -5.10
C ILE A 79 -7.77 -2.32 -4.41
N TRP A 80 -7.17 -1.26 -3.86
CA TRP A 80 -7.91 -0.17 -3.21
C TRP A 80 -8.82 0.59 -4.19
N MET A 81 -8.42 0.78 -5.45
CA MET A 81 -9.30 1.34 -6.47
C MET A 81 -10.51 0.42 -6.73
N ALA A 82 -10.30 -0.89 -6.87
CA ALA A 82 -11.40 -1.83 -7.05
C ALA A 82 -12.37 -1.80 -5.84
N VAL A 83 -11.83 -1.81 -4.62
CA VAL A 83 -12.62 -1.67 -3.39
C VAL A 83 -13.38 -0.33 -3.37
N GLY A 84 -12.71 0.77 -3.72
CA GLY A 84 -13.31 2.10 -3.79
C GLY A 84 -14.47 2.19 -4.79
N ILE A 85 -14.35 1.52 -5.94
CA ILE A 85 -15.44 1.44 -6.94
C ILE A 85 -16.64 0.68 -6.37
N VAL A 86 -16.41 -0.46 -5.72
CA VAL A 86 -17.50 -1.24 -5.10
C VAL A 86 -18.19 -0.42 -4.01
N LEU A 87 -17.42 0.22 -3.13
CA LEU A 87 -17.95 1.05 -2.06
C LEU A 87 -18.70 2.28 -2.60
N SER A 88 -18.23 2.91 -3.67
CA SER A 88 -18.91 4.07 -4.25
C SER A 88 -20.24 3.70 -4.88
N ILE A 89 -20.35 2.53 -5.52
CA ILE A 89 -21.62 2.01 -6.05
C ILE A 89 -22.61 1.78 -4.90
N VAL A 90 -22.17 1.09 -3.84
CA VAL A 90 -23.04 0.83 -2.67
C VAL A 90 -23.49 2.15 -2.04
N MET A 91 -22.57 3.08 -1.80
CA MET A 91 -22.91 4.39 -1.25
C MET A 91 -23.85 5.18 -2.15
N PHE A 92 -23.62 5.18 -3.45
CA PHE A 92 -24.49 5.85 -4.41
C PHE A 92 -25.92 5.28 -4.35
N MET A 93 -26.08 3.96 -4.31
CA MET A 93 -27.39 3.32 -4.19
C MET A 93 -28.10 3.71 -2.89
N LEU A 94 -27.39 3.71 -1.76
CA LEU A 94 -27.93 4.11 -0.46
C LEU A 94 -28.37 5.58 -0.46
N LEU A 95 -27.53 6.48 -0.97
CA LEU A 95 -27.82 7.91 -1.06
C LEU A 95 -28.97 8.18 -2.04
N ALA A 96 -29.03 7.47 -3.17
CA ALA A 96 -30.11 7.59 -4.14
C ALA A 96 -31.45 7.14 -3.55
N ALA A 97 -31.48 6.01 -2.85
CA ALA A 97 -32.69 5.53 -2.18
C ALA A 97 -33.16 6.51 -1.10
N MET A 98 -32.25 7.00 -0.26
CA MET A 98 -32.56 7.97 0.78
C MET A 98 -33.04 9.31 0.19
N GLY A 99 -32.37 9.79 -0.86
CA GLY A 99 -32.73 11.01 -1.58
C GLY A 99 -34.09 10.91 -2.28
N ALA A 100 -34.41 9.76 -2.88
CA ALA A 100 -35.70 9.52 -3.49
C ALA A 100 -36.84 9.55 -2.46
N SER A 101 -36.65 8.91 -1.30
CA SER A 101 -37.63 8.95 -0.20
C SER A 101 -37.85 10.37 0.32
N PHE A 102 -36.77 11.12 0.53
CA PHE A 102 -36.84 12.53 0.97
C PHE A 102 -37.53 13.42 -0.07
N PHE A 103 -37.22 13.24 -1.36
CA PHE A 103 -37.87 13.98 -2.44
C PHE A 103 -39.36 13.68 -2.54
N ASN A 104 -39.77 12.42 -2.33
CA ASN A 104 -41.17 12.01 -2.32
C ASN A 104 -41.94 12.66 -1.15
N GLU A 105 -41.35 12.72 0.03
CA GLU A 105 -41.99 13.38 1.19
C GLU A 105 -42.22 14.88 0.95
N ILE A 106 -41.21 15.56 0.41
CA ILE A 106 -41.30 16.98 0.04
C ILE A 106 -42.37 17.17 -1.03
N SER A 107 -42.37 16.36 -2.09
CA SER A 107 -43.31 16.55 -3.18
C SER A 107 -44.77 16.38 -2.74
N ASN A 108 -45.05 15.40 -1.87
CA ASN A 108 -46.37 15.21 -1.27
C ASN A 108 -46.75 16.35 -0.32
N THR A 109 -45.81 16.83 0.51
CA THR A 109 -46.05 17.91 1.47
C THR A 109 -46.39 19.23 0.78
N TYR A 110 -45.73 19.55 -0.33
CA TYR A 110 -45.91 20.83 -1.04
C TYR A 110 -46.79 20.72 -2.29
N GLY A 111 -47.39 19.56 -2.56
CA GLY A 111 -48.30 19.36 -3.71
C GLY A 111 -47.64 19.57 -5.08
N LEU A 112 -46.31 19.50 -5.18
CA LEU A 112 -45.55 19.84 -6.40
C LEU A 112 -45.80 18.89 -7.57
N LEU A 113 -46.47 17.77 -7.34
CA LEU A 113 -46.80 16.73 -8.32
C LEU A 113 -48.31 16.39 -8.37
N ALA A 114 -49.19 17.19 -7.75
CA ALA A 114 -50.62 16.90 -7.60
C ALA A 114 -51.53 17.49 -8.72
N PHE A 115 -51.04 17.57 -9.96
CA PHE A 115 -51.83 17.97 -11.13
C PHE A 115 -52.12 16.76 -12.03
#